data_AF-A0AA91YQK1-F1
#
_entry.id   AF-A0AA91YQK1-F1
#
_cell.length_a   1.000
_cell.length_b   1.000
_cell.length_c   1.000
_cell.angle_alpha   90.00
_cell.angle_beta   90.00
_cell.angle_gamma   90.00
#
_symmetry.space_group_name_H-M   'P 1'
#
loop_
_entity.id
_entity.type
_entity.pdbx_description
1 polymer ?
#
loop_
_entity_poly.entity_id
_entity_poly.type
_entity_poly.pdbx_seq_one_letter_code
_entity_poly.pdbx_strand_id
1 'polypeptide(L)'
;VENRFVGMKSRGMYETPGGTILLPAHRAIESITLDRGAAHLKDQLMPQYAELIYNGFWFSPEREMIQALIDKSQEKVTGTVRLKLYKG
;
A
#
# COMPACT_ATOMS: atom_id res chain seq x y z
N VAL A 1 -6.90 -16.07 6.84
CA VAL A 1 -6.71 -16.12 8.31
C VAL A 1 -5.62 -15.12 8.63
N GLU A 2 -5.85 -14.24 9.60
CA GLU A 2 -4.94 -13.15 9.96
C GLU A 2 -4.61 -13.20 11.45
N ASN A 3 -3.49 -12.57 11.85
CA ASN A 3 -3.15 -12.37 13.25
C ASN A 3 -3.77 -11.04 13.71
N ARG A 4 -4.53 -11.04 14.80
CA ARG A 4 -5.02 -9.77 15.37
C ARG A 4 -3.95 -9.11 16.22
N PHE A 5 -4.07 -7.80 16.38
CA PHE A 5 -3.24 -7.03 17.30
C PHE A 5 -3.34 -7.56 18.73
N VAL A 6 -4.57 -7.73 19.23
CA VAL A 6 -4.85 -8.33 20.55
C VAL A 6 -5.11 -9.83 20.39
N GLY A 7 -4.06 -10.57 20.06
CA GLY A 7 -3.99 -12.03 20.13
C GLY A 7 -4.93 -12.83 19.21
N MET A 8 -4.69 -14.14 19.17
CA MET A 8 -5.42 -15.15 18.38
C MET A 8 -5.45 -14.91 16.85
N LYS A 9 -5.66 -16.01 16.13
CA LYS A 9 -5.86 -15.99 14.68
C LYS A 9 -7.36 -15.86 14.38
N SER A 10 -7.69 -15.11 13.33
CA SER A 10 -9.08 -14.86 12.90
C SER A 10 -9.27 -15.23 11.44
N ARG A 11 -10.40 -15.83 11.08
CA ARG A 11 -10.78 -16.08 9.67
C ARG A 11 -11.78 -15.01 9.24
N GLY A 12 -11.37 -14.13 8.33
CA GLY A 12 -12.25 -13.18 7.65
C GLY A 12 -12.36 -13.50 6.15
N MET A 13 -13.44 -13.03 5.52
CA MET A 13 -13.59 -12.95 4.08
C MET A 13 -13.72 -11.47 3.71
N TYR A 14 -12.99 -11.03 2.69
CA TYR A 14 -12.96 -9.64 2.27
C TYR A 14 -13.09 -9.58 0.75
N GLU A 15 -13.96 -8.71 0.27
CA GLU A 15 -14.15 -8.43 -1.14
C GLU A 15 -13.75 -6.97 -1.38
N THR A 16 -12.66 -6.74 -2.13
CA THR A 16 -12.07 -5.41 -2.34
C THR A 16 -11.87 -5.08 -3.82
N PRO A 17 -12.87 -5.26 -4.70
CA PRO A 17 -12.69 -5.22 -6.16
C PRO A 17 -12.01 -3.94 -6.66
N GLY A 18 -12.40 -2.77 -6.13
CA GLY A 18 -11.76 -1.49 -6.48
C GLY A 18 -10.30 -1.40 -6.02
N GLY A 19 -9.99 -1.84 -4.79
CA GLY A 19 -8.63 -1.89 -4.27
C GLY A 19 -7.74 -2.89 -5.02
N THR A 20 -8.31 -4.03 -5.40
CA THR A 20 -7.66 -5.07 -6.22
C THR A 20 -7.27 -4.56 -7.59
N ILE A 21 -8.04 -3.64 -8.18
CA ILE A 21 -7.71 -2.98 -9.46
C ILE A 21 -6.70 -1.84 -9.22
N LEU A 22 -6.91 -1.05 -8.16
CA LEU A 22 -6.11 0.14 -7.88
C LEU A 22 -4.65 -0.20 -7.56
N LEU A 23 -4.40 -1.23 -6.75
CA LEU A 23 -3.04 -1.61 -6.35
C LEU A 23 -2.13 -1.95 -7.55
N PRO A 24 -2.49 -2.84 -8.48
CA PRO A 24 -1.67 -3.11 -9.66
C PRO A 24 -1.62 -1.92 -10.62
N ALA A 25 -2.69 -1.11 -10.73
CA ALA A 25 -2.64 0.13 -11.51
C ALA A 25 -1.57 1.08 -10.96
N HIS A 26 -1.57 1.30 -9.65
CA HIS A 26 -0.63 2.15 -8.94
C HIS A 26 0.80 1.64 -9.10
N ARG A 27 1.04 0.33 -8.91
CA ARG A 27 2.36 -0.28 -9.16
C ARG A 27 2.84 -0.12 -10.60
N ALA A 28 1.94 -0.20 -11.57
CA ALA A 28 2.30 -0.06 -12.98
C ALA A 28 2.76 1.36 -13.33
N ILE A 29 2.06 2.39 -12.82
CA ILE A 29 2.50 3.78 -13.03
C ILE A 29 3.81 4.07 -12.29
N GLU A 30 3.94 3.58 -11.06
CA GLU A 30 5.17 3.72 -10.27
C GLU A 30 6.39 3.12 -10.98
N SER A 31 6.23 1.98 -11.67
CA SER A 31 7.34 1.31 -12.37
C SER A 31 8.02 2.13 -13.47
N ILE A 32 7.35 3.16 -13.99
CA ILE A 32 7.88 4.04 -15.04
C ILE A 32 8.15 5.47 -14.54
N THR A 33 7.66 5.86 -13.36
CA THR A 33 7.81 7.21 -12.82
C THR A 33 8.75 7.32 -11.61
N LEU A 34 8.94 6.23 -10.86
CA LEU A 34 9.80 6.22 -9.67
C LEU A 34 11.24 5.81 -10.00
N ASP A 35 12.17 6.48 -9.34
CA ASP A 35 13.55 6.01 -9.26
C ASP A 35 13.61 4.66 -8.54
N ARG A 36 14.51 3.79 -8.99
CA ARG A 36 14.72 2.45 -8.43
C ARG A 36 14.96 2.47 -6.91
N GLY A 37 15.82 3.36 -6.42
CA GLY A 37 16.13 3.46 -4.99
C GLY A 37 14.92 3.91 -4.17
N ALA A 38 14.14 4.87 -4.69
CA ALA A 38 12.91 5.34 -4.05
C ALA A 38 11.84 4.23 -4.00
N ALA A 39 11.66 3.47 -5.09
CA ALA A 39 10.73 2.34 -5.14
C ALA A 39 11.11 1.25 -4.13
N HIS A 40 12.38 0.86 -4.07
CA HIS A 40 12.86 -0.15 -3.11
C HIS A 40 12.70 0.30 -1.66
N LEU A 41 13.01 1.57 -1.34
CA LEU A 41 12.83 2.11 0.01
C LEU A 41 11.36 2.11 0.43
N LYS A 42 10.46 2.57 -0.45
CA LYS A 42 9.02 2.55 -0.21
C LYS A 42 8.50 1.14 0.07
N ASP A 43 9.00 0.15 -0.68
CA ASP A 43 8.60 -1.25 -0.51
C ASP A 43 9.09 -1.89 0.79
N GLN A 44 10.27 -1.50 1.27
CA GLN A 44 10.78 -1.94 2.56
C GLN A 44 9.90 -1.46 3.72
N LEU A 45 9.35 -0.24 3.62
CA LEU A 45 8.53 0.38 4.67
C LEU A 45 7.05 0.01 4.60
N MET A 46 6.57 -0.50 3.46
CA MET A 46 5.16 -0.83 3.24
C MET A 46 4.59 -1.81 4.28
N PRO A 47 5.27 -2.91 4.68
CA PRO A 47 4.76 -3.82 5.70
C PRO A 47 4.56 -3.14 7.06
N GLN A 48 5.49 -2.27 7.46
CA GLN A 48 5.39 -1.54 8.72
C GLN A 48 4.23 -0.54 8.70
N TYR A 49 4.04 0.16 7.58
CA TYR A 49 2.90 1.07 7.39
C TYR A 49 1.57 0.32 7.46
N ALA A 50 1.47 -0.86 6.82
CA ALA A 50 0.28 -1.70 6.88
C ALA A 50 -0.01 -2.21 8.31
N GLU A 51 1.02 -2.59 9.07
CA GLU A 51 0.90 -3.02 10.45
C GLU A 51 0.40 -1.88 11.36
N LEU A 52 0.93 -0.66 11.21
CA LEU A 52 0.47 0.50 11.96
C LEU A 52 -1.02 0.77 11.72
N ILE A 53 -1.48 0.70 10.48
CA ILE A 53 -2.90 0.85 10.14
C ILE A 53 -3.73 -0.28 10.77
N TYR A 54 -3.31 -1.53 10.59
CA TYR A 54 -4.04 -2.70 11.09
C TYR A 54 -4.19 -2.67 12.62
N ASN A 55 -3.16 -2.23 13.33
CA ASN A 55 -3.14 -2.13 14.78
C ASN A 55 -3.84 -0.86 15.32
N GLY A 56 -4.34 0.02 14.44
CA GLY A 56 -5.10 1.21 14.83
C GLY A 56 -4.26 2.46 15.11
N PHE A 57 -2.96 2.45 14.81
CA PHE A 57 -2.03 3.57 15.02
C PHE A 57 -2.14 4.64 13.93
N TRP A 58 -3.36 4.98 13.51
CA TRP A 58 -3.57 6.00 12.48
C TRP A 58 -3.06 7.36 12.94
N PHE A 59 -3.35 7.85 14.14
CA PHE A 59 -2.89 9.17 14.60
C PHE A 59 -1.54 9.12 15.36
N SER A 60 -0.66 8.20 14.98
CA SER A 60 0.65 8.03 15.60
C SER A 60 1.75 8.82 14.88
N PRO A 61 2.79 9.30 15.60
CA PRO A 61 3.89 10.02 14.98
C PRO A 61 4.67 9.14 13.99
N GLU A 62 4.85 7.85 14.29
CA GLU A 62 5.53 6.90 13.39
C GLU A 62 4.79 6.71 12.05
N ARG A 63 3.45 6.67 12.06
CA ARG A 63 2.66 6.62 10.82
C ARG A 63 2.81 7.91 10.03
N GLU A 64 2.77 9.07 10.69
CA GLU A 64 2.96 10.38 10.04
C GLU A 64 4.34 10.52 9.38
N MET A 65 5.39 10.03 10.05
CA MET A 65 6.75 10.01 9.48
C MET A 65 6.83 9.16 8.21
N ILE A 66 6.26 7.95 8.22
CA ILE A 66 6.24 7.08 7.03
C ILE A 66 5.33 7.69 5.95
N GLN A 67 4.21 8.31 6.32
CA GLN A 67 3.32 9.00 5.39
C GLN A 67 4.06 10.11 4.63
N ALA A 68 4.85 10.93 5.32
CA ALA A 68 5.62 12.00 4.66
C ALA A 68 6.61 11.45 3.62
N LEU A 69 7.23 10.29 3.89
CA LEU A 69 8.07 9.58 2.92
C LEU A 69 7.24 9.08 1.73
N ILE A 70 6.08 8.48 1.98
CA ILE A 70 5.16 8.01 0.93
C ILE A 70 4.74 9.19 0.07
N ASP A 71 4.23 10.28 0.64
CA ASP A 71 3.78 11.47 -0.10
C ASP A 71 4.89 12.05 -0.97
N LYS A 72 6.12 12.12 -0.43
CA LYS A 72 7.29 12.56 -1.19
C LYS A 72 7.59 11.66 -2.39
N SER A 73 7.40 10.35 -2.26
CA SER A 73 7.58 9.41 -3.37
C SER A 73 6.54 9.60 -4.49
N GLN A 74 5.37 10.17 -4.19
CA GLN A 74 4.26 10.28 -5.12
C GLN A 74 4.21 11.57 -5.94
N GLU A 75 5.08 12.56 -5.65
CA GLU A 75 5.06 13.89 -6.31
C GLU A 75 5.07 13.85 -7.85
N LYS A 76 5.63 12.79 -8.44
CA LYS A 76 5.76 12.62 -9.91
C LYS A 76 4.99 11.42 -10.46
N VAL A 77 4.21 10.73 -9.64
CA VAL A 77 3.48 9.51 -10.04
C VAL A 77 2.16 9.94 -10.71
N THR A 78 2.28 10.41 -11.95
CA THR A 78 1.16 10.95 -12.73
C THR A 78 1.16 10.37 -14.15
N GLY A 79 -0.02 9.95 -14.63
CA GLY A 79 -0.16 9.27 -15.91
C GLY A 79 -1.46 8.45 -16.00
N THR A 80 -1.59 7.65 -17.06
CA THR A 80 -2.76 6.80 -17.30
C THR A 80 -2.33 5.35 -17.43
N VAL A 81 -3.03 4.44 -16.73
CA VAL A 81 -2.81 3.00 -16.80
C VAL A 81 -4.02 2.32 -17.42
N ARG A 82 -3.78 1.45 -18.40
CA ARG A 82 -4.82 0.65 -19.05
C ARG A 82 -4.79 -0.77 -18.50
N LEU A 83 -5.92 -1.23 -18.00
CA LEU A 83 -6.10 -2.59 -17.47
C LEU A 83 -7.16 -3.35 -18.27
N LYS A 84 -7.04 -4.68 -18.29
CA LYS A 84 -8.06 -5.60 -18.81
C LYS A 84 -8.47 -6.53 -17.68
N LEU A 85 -9.76 -6.56 -17.37
CA LEU A 85 -10.33 -7.39 -16.31
C LEU A 85 -11.00 -8.61 -16.92
N TYR A 86 -10.75 -9.79 -16.36
CA TYR A 86 -11.38 -11.02 -16.83
C TYR A 86 -11.45 -12.07 -15.73
N LYS A 87 -12.66 -12.43 -15.31
CA LYS A 87 -12.97 -13.56 -14.42
C LYS A 87 -12.18 -13.62 -13.10
N GLY A 88 -12.00 -12.46 -12.46
CA GLY A 88 -11.25 -12.35 -11.20
C GLY A 88 -9.77 -12.35 -11.46
#